data_AF-A0AAU0F348-F1
#
_entry.id   AF-A0AAU0F348-F1
#
_cell.length_a   1.000
_cell.length_b   1.000
_cell.length_c   1.000
_cell.angle_alpha   90.00
_cell.angle_beta   90.00
_cell.angle_gamma   90.00
#
_symmetry.space_group_name_H-M   'P 1'
#
loop_
_entity.id
_entity.type
_entity.pdbx_description
1 polymer ?
#
loop_
_entity_poly.entity_id
_entity_poly.type
_entity_poly.pdbx_seq_one_letter_code
_entity_poly.pdbx_strand_id
1 'polypeptide(L)' 'MRQAQVFYKDFLAGTISEDENGYTFVYDENFLLQENVKPISLTLPLRQEPYFSKILFPFFDGLILKDGF' A
#
# COMPACT_ATOMS: atom_id res chain seq x y z
N MET A 1 16.22 -5.38 -0.79
CA MET A 1 14.80 -5.19 -1.14
C MET A 1 13.96 -5.91 -0.10
N ARG A 2 13.04 -5.21 0.56
CA ARG A 2 12.04 -5.77 1.48
C ARG A 2 10.67 -5.59 0.87
N GLN A 3 9.73 -6.49 1.16
CA GLN A 3 8.36 -6.40 0.66
C GLN A 3 7.36 -6.93 1.68
N ALA A 4 6.15 -6.38 1.63
CA ALA A 4 5.02 -6.82 2.42
C ALA A 4 3.73 -6.75 1.61
N GLN A 5 2.84 -7.72 1.85
CA GLN A 5 1.50 -7.72 1.31
C GLN A 5 0.59 -6.83 2.14
N VAL A 6 -0.22 -6.02 1.47
CA VAL A 6 -1.21 -5.13 2.09
C VAL A 6 -2.58 -5.72 1.84
N PHE A 7 -3.28 -6.07 2.92
CA PHE A 7 -4.63 -6.60 2.85
C PHE A 7 -5.64 -5.53 3.26
N TYR A 8 -6.73 -5.43 2.49
CA TYR A 8 -7.92 -4.70 2.89
C TYR A 8 -9.00 -5.73 3.24
N LYS A 9 -9.26 -5.88 4.54
CA LYS A 9 -9.97 -7.05 5.08
C LYS A 9 -9.20 -8.32 4.69
N ASP A 10 -9.84 -9.26 3.99
CA ASP A 10 -9.23 -10.52 3.55
C ASP A 10 -8.74 -10.48 2.09
N PHE A 11 -8.83 -9.33 1.42
CA PHE A 11 -8.44 -9.17 0.02
C PHE A 11 -7.04 -8.56 -0.08
N LEU A 12 -6.18 -9.18 -0.89
CA LEU A 12 -4.88 -8.61 -1.22
C LEU A 12 -5.09 -7.32 -2.02
N ALA A 13 -4.90 -6.18 -1.36
CA ALA A 13 -5.09 -4.87 -1.98
C ALA A 13 -3.86 -4.47 -2.79
N GLY A 14 -2.68 -4.90 -2.38
CA GLY A 14 -1.45 -4.59 -3.10
C GLY A 14 -0.20 -5.05 -2.36
N THR A 15 0.95 -4.63 -2.88
CA THR A 15 2.26 -4.91 -2.30
C THR A 15 2.99 -3.59 -2.08
N ILE A 16 3.57 -3.43 -0.90
CA ILE A 16 4.56 -2.38 -0.62
C ILE A 16 5.95 -2.99 -0.61
N SER A 17 6.90 -2.31 -1.25
CA SER A 17 8.31 -2.68 -1.25
C SER A 17 9.20 -1.50 -0.89
N GLU A 18 10.37 -1.82 -0.34
CA GLU A 18 11.42 -0.87 0.02
C GLU A 18 12.75 -1.31 -0.62
N ASP A 19 13.40 -0.37 -1.29
CA ASP A 19 14.75 -0.49 -1.83
C ASP A 19 15.58 0.78 -1.58
N GLU A 20 16.77 0.86 -2.19
CA GLU A 20 17.67 2.01 -2.08
C GLU A 20 17.09 3.33 -2.62
N ASN A 21 16.07 3.26 -3.48
CA ASN A 21 15.43 4.40 -4.10
C ASN A 21 14.21 4.89 -3.32
N GLY A 22 13.73 4.11 -2.35
CA GLY A 22 12.63 4.45 -1.45
C GLY A 22 11.56 3.37 -1.40
N TYR A 23 10.31 3.80 -1.26
CA TYR A 23 9.13 2.96 -1.13
C TYR A 23 8.33 2.96 -2.42
N THR A 24 7.90 1.76 -2.81
CA THR A 24 6.97 1.57 -3.91
C THR A 24 5.71 0.87 -3.40
N PHE A 25 4.53 1.38 -3.77
CA PHE A 25 3.26 0.69 -3.52
C PHE A 25 2.53 0.43 -4.83
N VAL A 26 2.10 -0.82 -5.03
CA VAL A 26 1.39 -1.26 -6.24
C VAL A 26 0.11 -1.95 -5.82
N TYR A 27 -1.02 -1.53 -6.38
CA TYR A 27 -2.29 -2.22 -6.20
C TYR A 27 -2.27 -3.57 -6.93
N ASP A 28 -2.91 -4.58 -6.34
CA ASP A 28 -3.11 -5.87 -7.00
C ASP A 28 -4.10 -5.72 -8.16
N GLU A 29 -3.81 -6.32 -9.30
CA GLU A 29 -4.68 -6.22 -10.48
C GLU A 29 -6.08 -6.82 -10.21
N ASN A 30 -6.16 -7.92 -9.47
CA ASN A 30 -7.45 -8.53 -9.13
C ASN A 30 -8.25 -7.65 -8.19
N PHE A 31 -7.58 -6.90 -7.30
CA PHE A 31 -8.23 -5.92 -6.44
C PHE A 31 -8.82 -4.76 -7.26
N LEU A 32 -8.09 -4.26 -8.25
CA LEU A 32 -8.55 -3.18 -9.15
C LEU A 32 -9.75 -3.60 -10.02
N LEU A 33 -9.88 -4.89 -10.34
CA LEU A 33 -10.97 -5.43 -11.15
C LEU A 33 -12.27 -5.66 -10.38
N GLN A 34 -12.27 -5.57 -9.04
CA GLN A 34 -13.47 -5.79 -8.24
C GLN A 34 -14.49 -4.65 -8.42
N GLU A 35 -15.78 -4.99 -8.49
CA GLU A 35 -16.83 -3.98 -8.48
C GLU A 35 -16.87 -3.25 -7.14
N ASN A 36 -17.00 -1.91 -7.18
CA ASN A 36 -17.13 -1.04 -6.00
C ASN A 36 -15.94 -1.11 -5.02
N VAL A 37 -14.74 -1.45 -5.50
CA VAL A 37 -13.52 -1.39 -4.70
C VAL A 37 -13.23 0.04 -4.24
N LYS A 38 -12.68 0.18 -3.03
CA LYS A 38 -12.26 1.45 -2.45
C LYS A 38 -10.73 1.47 -2.30
N PRO A 39 -10.08 2.64 -2.47
CA PRO A 39 -8.66 2.73 -2.19
C PRO A 39 -8.39 2.46 -0.70
N ILE A 40 -7.21 1.91 -0.39
CA ILE A 40 -6.79 1.69 1.00
C ILE A 40 -6.60 3.01 1.76
N SER A 41 -6.31 4.10 1.02
CA SER A 41 -6.12 5.44 1.55
C SER A 41 -6.61 6.49 0.56
N LEU A 42 -7.12 7.62 1.06
CA LEU A 42 -7.44 8.78 0.23
C LEU A 42 -6.21 9.37 -0.48
N THR A 43 -5.01 9.16 0.06
CA THR A 43 -3.75 9.62 -0.54
C THR A 43 -3.15 8.61 -1.52
N LEU A 44 -3.73 7.42 -1.63
CA LEU A 44 -3.32 6.36 -2.55
C LEU A 44 -4.53 5.93 -3.37
N PRO A 45 -5.06 6.78 -4.28
CA PRO A 45 -6.24 6.43 -5.07
C PRO A 45 -6.01 5.17 -5.92
N LEU A 46 -7.08 4.54 -6.38
CA LEU A 46 -6.97 3.34 -7.21
C LEU A 46 -6.34 3.69 -8.55
N ARG A 47 -5.26 3.00 -8.91
CA ARG A 47 -4.61 3.07 -10.23
C ARG A 47 -3.71 1.85 -10.45
N GLN A 48 -3.37 1.59 -11.71
CA GLN A 48 -2.46 0.51 -12.07
C GLN A 48 -0.98 0.91 -11.88
N GLU A 49 -0.65 2.20 -12.05
CA GLU A 49 0.73 2.66 -11.96
C GLU A 49 1.26 2.64 -10.52
N PRO A 50 2.52 2.23 -10.31
CA PRO A 50 3.13 2.25 -8.99
C PRO A 50 3.15 3.64 -8.36
N TYR A 51 2.93 3.71 -7.06
CA TYR A 51 3.26 4.87 -6.23
C TYR A 51 4.71 4.80 -5.81
N PHE A 52 5.42 5.93 -5.87
CA PHE A 52 6.79 6.05 -5.42
C PHE A 52 6.91 7.14 -4.37
N SER A 53 7.75 6.91 -3.35
CA SER A 53 8.06 7.90 -2.33
C SER A 53 9.45 7.65 -1.76
N LYS A 54 10.18 8.71 -1.39
CA LYS A 54 11.48 8.58 -0.71
C LYS A 54 11.34 8.14 0.75
N ILE A 55 10.15 8.30 1.33
CA ILE A 55 9.80 7.93 2.70
C ILE A 55 8.61 6.97 2.70
N LEU A 56 8.39 6.27 3.81
CA LEU A 56 7.20 5.43 3.97
C LEU A 56 5.94 6.29 3.78
N PHE A 57 4.95 5.80 3.03
CA PHE A 57 3.73 6.57 2.83
C PHE A 57 3.05 6.83 4.17
N PRO A 58 2.58 8.06 4.47
CA PRO A 58 1.98 8.40 5.76
C PRO A 58 0.83 7.49 6.19
N PHE A 59 0.09 6.93 5.23
CA PHE A 59 -0.93 5.92 5.50
C PHE A 59 -0.37 4.70 6.25
N PHE A 60 0.75 4.14 5.80
CA PHE A 60 1.36 2.97 6.43
C PHE A 60 2.03 3.31 7.75
N ASP A 61 2.66 4.49 7.86
CA ASP A 61 3.22 4.97 9.14
C ASP A 61 2.13 5.11 10.21
N GLY A 62 0.94 5.59 9.83
CA GLY A 62 -0.22 5.67 10.73
C GLY A 62 -0.81 4.32 11.15
N LEU A 63 -0.51 3.22 10.45
CA LEU A 63 -0.95 1.86 10.81
C LEU A 63 0.00 1.17 11.79
N ILE A 64 1.20 1.71 11.97
CA ILE A 64 2.14 1.21 12.98
C ILE A 64 1.59 1.64 14.34
N LEU A 65 0.92 0.71 15.03
CA LEU A 65 0.55 0.89 16.43
C LEU A 65 1.83 1.24 17.21
N LYS A 66 1.86 2.43 17.82
CA LYS A 66 2.97 2.88 18.68
C LYS A 66 2.83 2.37 20.11
N ASP A 67 1.94 1.42 20.37
CA ASP A 67 1.73 0.88 21.71
C ASP A 67 2.83 -0.13 22.04
N GLY A 68 3.93 0.39 22.59
CA GLY A 68 5.09 -0.39 22.99
C GLY A 68 6.27 0.38 23.60
N PHE A 69 6.07 1.61 24.11
CA PHE A 69 7.02 2.30 24.99
C PHE A 69 6.31 2.85 26.23
#